data_AF-A0ABD6T2D4-F1
#
_entry.id   AF-A0ABD6T2D4-F1
#
_cell.length_a   1.000
_cell.length_b   1.000
_cell.length_c   1.000
_cell.angle_alpha   90.00
_cell.angle_beta   90.00
_cell.angle_gamma   90.00
#
_symmetry.space_group_name_H-M   'P 1'
#
loop_
_entity.id
_entity.type
_entity.pdbx_description
1 polymer ?
#
loop_
_entity_poly.entity_id
_entity_poly.type
_entity_poly.pdbx_seq_one_letter_code
_entity_poly.pdbx_strand_id
1 'polypeptide(L)' 'MEQRKYPVTPQDRMNYILGLYSANQQINAVLYFPVGISKNILEQSVRITLQLQPVLNSRFVESDIPYWE' A
#
# COMPACT_ATOMS: atom_id res chain seq x y z
N MET A 1 -18.14 2.28 -9.02
CA MET A 1 -17.26 1.18 -9.44
C MET A 1 -17.51 0.04 -8.47
N GLU A 2 -17.82 -1.16 -8.93
CA GLU A 2 -17.95 -2.32 -8.04
C GLU A 2 -16.68 -2.49 -7.22
N GLN A 3 -16.80 -2.69 -5.90
CA GLN A 3 -15.69 -3.05 -5.03
C GLN A 3 -15.18 -4.42 -5.48
N ARG A 4 -14.05 -4.43 -6.20
CA ARG A 4 -13.41 -5.66 -6.64
C ARG A 4 -12.74 -6.30 -5.43
N LYS A 5 -13.21 -7.49 -5.08
CA LYS A 5 -12.61 -8.30 -4.02
C LYS A 5 -11.55 -9.20 -4.62
N TYR A 6 -10.35 -9.16 -4.06
CA TYR A 6 -9.24 -10.01 -4.47
C TYR A 6 -8.92 -11.02 -3.37
N PRO A 7 -8.70 -12.31 -3.71
CA PRO A 7 -8.39 -13.32 -2.73
C PRO A 7 -7.05 -13.03 -2.06
N VAL A 8 -7.00 -13.24 -0.76
CA VAL A 8 -5.78 -13.13 0.05
C VAL A 8 -4.93 -14.39 -0.09
N THR A 9 -3.64 -14.23 -0.34
CA THR A 9 -2.68 -15.34 -0.35
C THR A 9 -2.27 -15.73 1.06
N PRO A 10 -1.69 -16.93 1.28
CA PRO A 10 -1.14 -17.29 2.60
C PRO A 10 -0.08 -16.30 3.10
N GLN A 11 0.74 -15.72 2.20
CA GLN A 11 1.75 -14.74 2.56
C GLN A 11 1.14 -13.40 2.99
N ASP A 12 0.07 -12.96 2.33
CA ASP A 12 -0.68 -11.75 2.72
C ASP A 12 -1.21 -11.87 4.15
N ARG A 13 -1.77 -13.05 4.51
CA ARG A 13 -2.24 -13.30 5.89
C ARG A 13 -1.10 -13.24 6.89
N MET A 14 0.03 -13.86 6.57
CA MET A 14 1.20 -13.85 7.44
C MET A 14 1.70 -12.42 7.64
N ASN A 15 1.86 -11.64 6.57
CA ASN A 15 2.28 -10.24 6.64
C ASN A 15 1.30 -9.39 7.46
N TYR A 16 0.00 -9.58 7.25
CA TYR A 16 -1.03 -8.87 8.00
C TYR A 16 -0.94 -9.15 9.51
N ILE A 17 -0.85 -10.43 9.90
CA ILE A 17 -0.71 -10.84 11.29
C ILE A 17 0.57 -10.27 11.90
N LEU A 18 1.70 -10.39 11.20
CA LEU A 18 2.95 -9.81 11.68
C LEU A 18 2.86 -8.28 11.82
N GLY A 19 2.08 -7.60 10.98
CA GLY A 19 1.84 -6.16 11.06
C GLY A 19 1.06 -5.74 12.31
N LEU A 20 0.15 -6.57 12.80
CA LEU A 20 -0.61 -6.33 14.03
C LEU A 20 0.24 -6.48 15.29
N TYR A 21 1.23 -7.38 15.28
CA TYR A 21 1.98 -7.77 16.47
C TYR A 21 3.46 -7.34 16.46
N SER A 22 3.96 -6.76 15.35
CA SER A 22 5.31 -6.23 15.26
C SER A 22 5.33 -4.71 15.50
N ALA A 23 6.36 -4.22 16.20
CA ALA A 23 6.52 -2.80 16.49
C ALA A 23 6.85 -1.94 15.24
N ASN A 24 7.37 -2.52 14.16
CA ASN A 24 7.62 -1.80 12.91
C ASN A 24 7.76 -2.76 11.70
N GLN A 25 6.85 -2.67 10.74
CA GLN A 25 6.93 -3.39 9.46
C GLN A 25 6.96 -2.48 8.24
N GLN A 26 7.16 -1.17 8.45
CA GLN A 26 7.17 -0.22 7.35
C GLN A 26 8.40 -0.42 6.47
N ILE A 27 8.16 -0.65 5.18
CA ILE A 27 9.21 -0.58 4.17
C ILE A 27 9.48 0.90 3.92
N ASN A 28 10.59 1.40 4.42
CA ASN A 28 10.98 2.80 4.30
C ASN A 28 12.22 2.94 3.41
N ALA A 29 12.20 3.96 2.55
CA ALA A 29 13.35 4.37 1.76
C ALA A 29 13.49 5.89 1.87
N VAL A 30 14.70 6.35 2.19
CA VAL A 30 15.03 7.78 2.21
C VAL A 30 15.80 8.10 0.93
N LEU A 31 15.23 8.97 0.10
CA LEU A 31 15.85 9.41 -1.15
C LEU A 31 16.47 10.79 -0.96
N TYR A 32 17.75 10.90 -1.27
CA TYR A 32 18.46 12.17 -1.31
C TYR A 32 18.52 12.71 -2.73
N PHE A 33 18.13 13.98 -2.90
CA PHE A 33 18.24 14.68 -4.16
C PHE A 33 19.26 15.82 -4.02
N PRO A 34 20.34 15.82 -4.81
CA PRO A 34 21.39 16.84 -4.72
C PRO A 34 20.91 18.24 -5.17
N VAL A 35 19.82 18.28 -5.92
CA VAL A 35 19.08 19.49 -6.30
C VAL A 35 17.68 19.42 -5.69
N GLY A 36 17.15 20.58 -5.28
CA GLY A 36 15.81 20.66 -4.71
C GLY A 36 14.75 20.09 -5.66
N ILE A 37 13.81 19.33 -5.10
CA ILE A 37 12.68 18.79 -5.85
C ILE A 37 11.49 19.74 -5.80
N SER A 38 10.76 19.84 -6.91
CA SER A 38 9.49 20.57 -6.92
C SER A 38 8.45 19.78 -6.14
N LYS A 39 7.96 20.35 -5.03
CA LYS A 39 6.90 19.76 -4.21
C LYS A 39 5.64 19.47 -5.04
N ASN A 40 5.26 20.38 -5.93
CA ASN A 40 4.05 20.25 -6.74
C ASN A 40 4.16 19.06 -7.70
N ILE A 41 5.32 18.87 -8.33
CA ILE A 41 5.58 17.73 -9.22
C ILE A 41 5.57 16.44 -8.40
N LEU A 42 6.22 16.40 -7.23
CA LEU A 42 6.21 15.22 -6.37
C LEU A 42 4.78 14.83 -5.98
N GLU A 43 3.96 15.80 -5.57
CA GLU A 43 2.56 15.55 -5.19
C GLU A 43 1.75 14.99 -6.36
N GLN A 44 1.87 15.60 -7.54
CA GLN A 44 1.18 15.13 -8.75
C GLN A 44 1.61 13.71 -9.13
N SER A 45 2.92 13.43 -9.09
CA SER A 45 3.46 12.10 -9.36
C SER A 45 2.88 11.06 -8.41
N VAL A 46 2.85 11.34 -7.09
CA VAL A 46 2.26 10.42 -6.10
C VAL A 46 0.77 10.16 -6.40
N ARG A 47 0.00 11.20 -6.72
CA ARG A 47 -1.43 11.05 -7.08
C ARG A 47 -1.61 10.17 -8.31
N ILE A 48 -0.81 10.37 -9.36
CA ILE A 48 -0.84 9.55 -10.57
C ILE A 48 -0.47 8.11 -10.24
N THR A 49 0.57 7.88 -9.43
CA THR A 49 0.96 6.53 -9.00
C THR A 49 -0.18 5.80 -8.30
N LEU A 50 -0.91 6.47 -7.39
CA LEU A 50 -2.08 5.89 -6.72
C LEU A 50 -3.22 5.55 -7.71
N GLN A 51 -3.41 6.34 -8.76
CA GLN A 51 -4.40 6.06 -9.81
C GLN A 51 -3.99 4.90 -10.72
N LEU A 52 -2.70 4.77 -11.01
CA LEU A 52 -2.16 3.74 -11.91
C LEU A 52 -1.95 2.38 -11.22
N GLN A 53 -1.76 2.36 -9.90
CA GLN A 53 -1.44 1.16 -9.13
C GLN A 53 -2.55 0.88 -8.10
N PRO A 54 -3.61 0.13 -8.49
CA PRO A 54 -4.75 -0.14 -7.61
C PRO A 54 -4.37 -0.77 -6.26
N VAL A 55 -3.29 -1.54 -6.23
CA VAL A 55 -2.76 -2.18 -5.01
C VAL A 55 -2.39 -1.18 -3.92
N LEU A 56 -1.96 0.04 -4.30
CA LEU A 56 -1.61 1.09 -3.33
C LEU A 56 -2.82 1.77 -2.70
N ASN A 57 -4.02 1.53 -3.24
CA ASN A 57 -5.29 2.03 -2.71
C ASN A 57 -6.17 0.90 -2.17
N SER A 58 -5.59 -0.29 -1.97
CA SER A 58 -6.29 -1.46 -1.44
C SER A 58 -6.22 -1.53 0.08
N ARG A 59 -7.21 -2.13 0.71
CA ARG A 59 -7.25 -2.41 2.15
C ARG A 59 -7.51 -3.90 2.41
N PHE A 60 -6.88 -4.43 3.47
CA PHE A 60 -7.15 -5.78 3.94
C PHE A 60 -8.48 -5.79 4.70
N VAL A 61 -9.39 -6.69 4.35
CA VAL A 61 -10.66 -6.86 5.07
C VAL A 61 -10.63 -8.14 5.87
N GLU A 62 -10.70 -7.99 7.19
CA GLU A 62 -10.88 -9.11 8.12
C GLU A 62 -12.32 -9.61 8.06
N SER A 63 -12.49 -10.84 7.58
CA SER A 63 -13.77 -11.58 7.55
C SER A 63 -13.49 -13.08 7.64
N ASP A 64 -14.54 -13.91 7.69
CA ASP A 64 -14.39 -15.39 7.71
C ASP A 64 -13.50 -15.92 6.57
N ILE A 65 -13.55 -15.27 5.40
CA ILE A 65 -12.64 -15.50 4.28
C ILE A 65 -12.03 -14.14 3.90
N PRO A 66 -10.81 -13.80 4.39
CA PRO A 66 -10.23 -12.48 4.18
C PRO A 66 -9.95 -12.20 2.70
N TYR A 67 -10.04 -10.92 2.33
CA TYR A 67 -9.86 -10.43 0.97
C TYR A 67 -9.26 -9.01 0.96
N TRP A 68 -8.73 -8.60 -0.19
CA TRP A 68 -8.36 -7.21 -0.48
C TRP A 68 -9.48 -6.52 -1.24
N GLU A 69 -9.74 -5.24 -0.96
CA GLU A 69 -10.62 -4.37 -1.75
C GLU A 69 -10.07 -2.95 -1.90
#